data_AF-A0A9E5R7G3-F1
#
_entry.id   AF-A0A9E5R7G3-F1
#
_cell.length_a   1.000
_cell.length_b   1.000
_cell.length_c   1.000
_cell.angle_alpha   90.00
_cell.angle_beta   90.00
_cell.angle_gamma   90.00
#
_symmetry.space_group_name_H-M   'P 1'
#
loop_
_entity.id
_entity.type
_entity.pdbx_description
1 polymer ?
#
loop_
_entity_poly.entity_id
_entity_poly.type
_entity_poly.pdbx_seq_one_letter_code
_entity_poly.pdbx_strand_id
1 'polypeptide(L)'
;MIDAELFDRLLAFSQHMAQLHEVDTLLRDVLNAAVQLSGAEEGFLALVNGDQVMNLVAQRAAQTVDPQPLSAALQALVHEVATQRTPLEAPPWFLVPLLSPQEVLGVLGLQGVPHPQQARRVLAYLANQAAVFLENRILTTQLESQVSARTAELLASEARYRALLKTSPDGILVTDIHEQIVLASQTAARLFGFARQRT
;
A
#
# COMPACT_ATOMS: atom_id res chain seq x y z
N MET A 1 20.91 26.08 14.11
CA MET A 1 20.65 26.47 12.70
C MET A 1 20.50 25.16 11.95
N ILE A 2 19.33 24.85 11.40
CA ILE A 2 19.13 23.64 10.59
C ILE A 2 19.67 23.99 9.20
N ASP A 3 20.71 23.28 8.75
CA ASP A 3 21.40 23.56 7.49
C ASP A 3 20.43 23.47 6.30
N ALA A 4 20.48 24.47 5.42
CA ALA A 4 19.68 24.54 4.19
C ALA A 4 19.85 23.28 3.33
N GLU A 5 21.03 22.66 3.37
CA GLU A 5 21.33 21.40 2.70
C GLU A 5 20.48 20.23 3.21
N LEU A 6 20.13 20.22 4.50
CA LEU A 6 19.30 19.17 5.10
C LEU A 6 17.83 19.33 4.70
N PHE A 7 17.36 20.58 4.54
CA PHE A 7 16.02 20.86 4.03
C PHE A 7 15.88 20.50 2.55
N ASP A 8 16.87 20.84 1.72
CA ASP A 8 16.89 20.48 0.30
C ASP A 8 16.92 18.96 0.11
N ARG A 9 17.69 18.24 0.94
CA ARG A 9 17.71 16.76 0.93
C ARG A 9 16.36 16.16 1.34
N LEU A 10 15.69 16.70 2.36
CA LEU A 10 14.35 16.25 2.77
C LEU A 10 13.28 16.56 1.70
N LEU A 11 13.38 17.70 1.03
CA LEU A 11 12.45 18.10 -0.02
C LEU A 11 12.63 17.24 -1.28
N ALA A 12 13.86 17.03 -1.73
CA ALA A 12 14.19 16.15 -2.86
C ALA A 12 13.72 14.71 -2.59
N PHE A 13 13.91 14.23 -1.36
CA PHE A 13 13.38 12.93 -0.93
C PHE A 13 11.85 12.88 -1.04
N SER A 14 11.13 13.89 -0.53
CA SER A 14 9.66 13.92 -0.62
C SER A 14 9.13 13.91 -2.07
N GLN A 15 9.83 14.57 -2.99
CA GLN A 15 9.45 14.63 -4.41
C GLN A 15 9.71 13.31 -5.13
N HIS A 16 10.84 12.66 -4.84
CA HIS A 16 11.17 11.34 -5.40
C HIS A 16 10.18 10.26 -4.93
N MET A 17 9.78 10.33 -3.66
CA MET A 17 8.83 9.39 -3.04
C MET A 17 7.46 9.39 -3.75
N ALA A 18 7.00 10.55 -4.26
CA ALA A 18 5.71 10.66 -4.94
C ALA A 18 5.60 9.85 -6.25
N GLN A 19 6.74 9.44 -6.85
CA GLN A 19 6.79 8.79 -8.16
C GLN A 19 6.90 7.25 -8.10
N LEU A 20 7.05 6.66 -6.91
CA LEU A 20 7.27 5.22 -6.75
C LEU A 20 5.94 4.44 -6.73
N HIS A 21 5.91 3.33 -7.47
CA HIS A 21 4.70 2.52 -7.75
C HIS A 21 4.64 1.17 -7.00
N GLU A 22 5.73 0.71 -6.36
CA GLU A 22 5.75 -0.52 -5.56
C GLU A 22 6.14 -0.25 -4.10
N VAL A 23 5.41 -0.86 -3.16
CA VAL A 23 5.62 -0.69 -1.70
C VAL A 23 7.04 -1.09 -1.32
N ASP A 24 7.58 -2.19 -1.84
CA ASP A 24 8.94 -2.63 -1.49
C ASP A 24 10.04 -1.66 -1.95
N THR A 25 9.86 -1.00 -3.10
CA THR A 25 10.80 0.04 -3.57
C THR A 25 10.78 1.22 -2.63
N LEU A 26 9.60 1.64 -2.20
CA LEU A 26 9.43 2.72 -1.23
C LEU A 26 10.09 2.39 0.12
N LEU A 27 9.89 1.19 0.64
CA LEU A 27 10.52 0.78 1.91
C LEU A 27 12.05 0.83 1.81
N ARG A 28 12.61 0.41 0.66
CA ARG A 28 14.05 0.51 0.39
C ARG A 28 14.53 1.96 0.35
N ASP A 29 13.80 2.85 -0.31
CA ASP A 29 14.19 4.26 -0.42
C ASP A 29 14.13 4.99 0.92
N VAL A 30 13.12 4.71 1.74
CA VAL A 30 13.05 5.21 3.12
C VAL A 30 14.22 4.70 3.96
N LEU A 31 14.51 3.41 3.89
CA LEU A 31 15.63 2.81 4.63
C LEU A 31 16.97 3.42 4.19
N ASN A 32 17.20 3.55 2.87
CA ASN A 32 18.38 4.19 2.31
C ASN A 32 18.56 5.62 2.82
N ALA A 33 17.50 6.43 2.76
CA ALA A 33 17.53 7.80 3.23
C ALA A 33 17.80 7.87 4.74
N ALA A 34 17.18 6.99 5.53
CA ALA A 34 17.40 6.93 6.97
C ALA A 34 18.86 6.64 7.31
N VAL A 35 19.45 5.60 6.69
CA VAL A 35 20.85 5.21 6.88
C VAL A 35 21.80 6.36 6.51
N GLN A 36 21.57 7.02 5.37
CA GLN A 36 22.39 8.16 4.93
C GLN A 36 22.27 9.38 5.84
N LEU A 37 21.05 9.73 6.28
CA LEU A 37 20.80 10.90 7.11
C LEU A 37 21.27 10.71 8.56
N SER A 38 21.21 9.49 9.08
CA SER A 38 21.67 9.19 10.45
C SER A 38 23.16 8.85 10.53
N GLY A 39 23.79 8.46 9.42
CA GLY A 39 25.13 7.87 9.40
C GLY A 39 25.17 6.46 10.01
N ALA A 40 24.07 5.71 9.91
CA ALA A 40 24.04 4.32 10.39
C ALA A 40 24.85 3.41 9.45
N GLU A 41 25.33 2.28 9.96
CA GLU A 41 26.05 1.28 9.15
C GLU A 41 25.11 0.23 8.56
N GLU A 42 24.07 -0.11 9.34
CA GLU A 42 23.07 -1.11 9.01
C GLU A 42 21.69 -0.61 9.43
N GLY A 43 20.65 -1.17 8.82
CA GLY A 43 19.29 -0.90 9.22
C GLY A 43 18.30 -1.85 8.60
N PHE A 44 17.08 -1.82 9.13
CA PHE A 44 15.94 -2.51 8.57
C PHE A 44 14.70 -1.63 8.68
N LEU A 45 13.72 -1.91 7.83
CA LEU A 45 12.40 -1.33 7.93
C LEU A 45 11.39 -2.48 7.85
N ALA A 46 10.61 -2.62 8.92
CA ALA A 46 9.60 -3.65 9.06
C ALA A 46 8.21 -3.00 9.03
N LEU A 47 7.33 -3.42 8.13
CA LEU A 47 5.91 -3.10 8.22
C LEU A 47 5.25 -4.04 9.23
N VAL A 48 4.38 -3.49 10.06
CA VAL A 48 3.70 -4.24 11.12
C VAL A 48 2.18 -4.10 11.00
N ASN A 49 1.47 -5.16 11.36
CA ASN A 49 0.02 -5.13 11.55
C ASN A 49 -0.28 -5.81 12.89
N GLY A 50 -0.53 -4.99 13.92
CA GLY A 50 -0.55 -5.45 15.30
C GLY A 50 0.79 -6.10 15.67
N ASP A 51 0.74 -7.39 16.01
CA ASP A 51 1.92 -8.16 16.45
C ASP A 51 2.68 -8.85 15.31
N GLN A 52 2.17 -8.79 14.07
CA GLN A 52 2.78 -9.47 12.94
C GLN A 52 3.62 -8.53 12.09
N VAL A 53 4.84 -8.97 11.75
CA VAL A 53 5.68 -8.33 10.73
C VAL A 53 5.23 -8.81 9.35
N MET A 54 4.78 -7.89 8.50
CA MET A 54 4.25 -8.20 7.16
C MET A 54 5.33 -8.14 6.07
N ASN A 55 6.09 -7.05 6.04
CA ASN A 55 7.19 -6.85 5.10
C ASN A 55 8.44 -6.46 5.87
N LEU A 56 9.60 -6.89 5.37
CA LEU A 56 10.89 -6.55 5.95
C LEU A 56 11.87 -6.24 4.83
N VAL A 57 12.50 -5.07 4.91
CA VAL A 57 13.64 -4.72 4.07
C VAL A 57 14.83 -4.49 4.99
N ALA A 58 16.00 -4.98 4.60
CA ALA A 58 17.23 -4.81 5.36
C ALA A 58 18.35 -4.29 4.46
N GLN A 59 19.22 -3.47 5.05
CA GLN A 59 20.39 -2.90 4.41
C GLN A 59 21.60 -3.05 5.34
N ARG A 60 22.74 -3.44 4.76
CA ARG A 60 24.02 -3.54 5.46
C ARG A 60 25.12 -2.97 4.58
N ALA A 61 25.98 -2.12 5.14
CA ALA A 61 27.09 -1.50 4.42
C ALA A 61 26.64 -0.86 3.08
N ALA A 62 25.53 -0.12 3.14
CA ALA A 62 24.87 0.52 1.99
C ALA A 62 24.34 -0.43 0.88
N GLN A 63 24.36 -1.75 1.07
CA GLN A 63 23.81 -2.73 0.12
C GLN A 63 22.53 -3.35 0.66
N THR A 64 21.51 -3.50 -0.21
CA THR A 64 20.29 -4.25 0.12
C THR A 64 20.65 -5.72 0.27
N VAL A 65 20.22 -6.33 1.38
CA VAL A 65 20.45 -7.75 1.66
C VAL A 65 19.09 -8.45 1.74
N ASP A 66 19.04 -9.73 1.37
CA ASP A 66 17.86 -10.54 1.60
C ASP A 66 17.49 -10.50 3.10
N PRO A 67 16.24 -10.13 3.42
CA PRO A 67 15.82 -9.98 4.81
C PRO A 67 15.81 -11.34 5.50
N GLN A 68 16.66 -11.49 6.52
CA GLN A 68 16.55 -12.62 7.44
C GLN A 68 15.43 -12.34 8.46
N PRO A 69 14.75 -13.38 8.98
CA PRO A 69 13.78 -13.20 10.05
C PRO A 69 14.41 -12.48 11.24
N LEU A 70 13.72 -11.47 11.77
CA LEU A 70 14.16 -10.77 12.97
C LEU A 70 14.32 -11.76 14.13
N SER A 71 15.39 -11.62 14.91
CA SER A 71 15.58 -12.42 16.13
C SER A 71 14.47 -12.14 17.14
N ALA A 72 14.16 -13.10 18.03
CA ALA A 72 13.11 -12.93 19.03
C ALA A 72 13.32 -11.70 19.93
N ALA A 73 14.57 -11.39 20.27
CA ALA A 73 14.92 -10.19 21.03
C ALA A 73 14.58 -8.90 20.28
N LEU A 74 14.91 -8.83 18.98
CA LEU A 74 14.61 -7.67 18.16
C LEU A 74 13.11 -7.54 17.86
N GLN A 75 12.39 -8.66 17.71
CA GLN A 75 10.93 -8.66 17.60
C GLN A 75 10.26 -8.07 18.84
N ALA A 76 10.74 -8.40 20.05
CA ALA A 76 10.23 -7.83 21.28
C ALA A 76 10.41 -6.31 21.33
N LEU A 77 11.57 -5.79 20.90
CA LEU A 77 11.83 -4.35 20.81
C LEU A 77 10.95 -3.67 19.75
N VAL A 78 10.76 -4.31 18.59
CA VAL A 78 9.85 -3.80 17.53
C VAL A 78 8.43 -3.70 18.06
N HIS A 79 7.94 -4.73 18.75
CA HIS A 79 6.62 -4.74 19.37
C HIS A 79 6.48 -3.68 20.46
N GLU A 80 7.52 -3.48 21.29
CA GLU A 80 7.56 -2.42 22.29
C GLU A 80 7.41 -1.03 21.64
N VAL A 81 8.16 -0.76 20.57
CA VAL A 81 8.09 0.51 19.83
C VAL A 81 6.73 0.69 19.15
N ALA A 82 6.17 -0.36 18.58
CA ALA A 82 4.84 -0.33 17.98
C ALA A 82 3.75 -0.01 19.03
N THR A 83 3.90 -0.53 20.25
CA THR A 83 2.95 -0.29 21.35
C THR A 83 3.10 1.12 21.93
N GLN A 84 4.34 1.54 22.21
CA GLN A 84 4.61 2.84 22.84
C GLN A 84 4.48 4.01 21.85
N ARG A 85 4.58 3.75 20.55
CA ARG A 85 4.51 4.76 19.46
C ARG A 85 5.57 5.85 19.60
N THR A 86 6.69 5.56 20.25
CA THR A 86 7.80 6.49 20.46
C THR A 86 9.13 5.86 20.04
N PRO A 87 10.11 6.66 19.56
CA PRO A 87 11.45 6.15 19.28
C PRO A 87 12.12 5.55 20.53
N LEU A 88 12.77 4.40 20.37
CA LEU A 88 13.45 3.64 21.42
C LEU A 88 14.95 3.53 21.12
N GLU A 89 15.76 3.87 22.12
CA GLU A 89 17.22 3.70 22.12
C GLU A 89 17.55 2.39 22.86
N ALA A 90 17.90 1.34 22.12
CA ALA A 90 18.18 0.02 22.64
C ALA A 90 19.48 -0.53 22.01
N PRO A 91 20.67 -0.13 22.52
CA PRO A 91 21.95 -0.45 21.89
C PRO A 91 22.10 -1.95 21.53
N PRO A 92 22.52 -2.28 20.29
CA PRO A 92 23.07 -1.37 19.29
C PRO A 92 22.02 -0.69 18.39
N TRP A 93 20.73 -0.87 18.66
CA TRP A 93 19.61 -0.40 17.86
C TRP A 93 19.08 0.97 18.27
N PHE A 94 18.72 1.74 17.25
CA PHE A 94 17.89 2.93 17.34
C PHE A 94 16.61 2.66 16.53
N LEU A 95 15.48 2.56 17.22
CA LEU A 95 14.22 2.17 16.62
C LEU A 95 13.27 3.38 16.54
N VAL A 96 12.65 3.57 15.39
CA VAL A 96 11.77 4.70 15.09
C VAL A 96 10.46 4.17 14.52
N PRO A 97 9.31 4.47 15.13
CA PRO A 97 8.02 4.06 14.59
C PRO A 97 7.62 4.91 13.38
N LEU A 98 6.96 4.27 12.41
CA LEU A 98 6.27 4.92 11.30
C LEU A 98 4.81 5.11 11.68
N LEU A 99 4.42 6.34 11.99
CA LEU A 99 3.14 6.67 12.62
C LEU A 99 2.09 7.14 11.59
N SER A 100 0.96 6.45 11.50
CA SER A 100 -0.29 7.00 10.95
C SER A 100 -1.09 7.69 12.07
N PRO A 101 -2.06 8.57 11.75
CA PRO A 101 -2.99 9.12 12.74
C PRO A 101 -3.67 8.04 13.62
N GLN A 102 -3.95 6.85 13.08
CA GLN A 102 -4.75 5.83 13.75
C GLN A 102 -3.92 4.65 14.28
N GLU A 103 -2.78 4.34 13.65
CA GLU A 103 -1.99 3.15 13.97
C GLU A 103 -0.49 3.32 13.75
N VAL A 104 0.31 2.30 14.07
CA VAL A 104 1.73 2.21 13.70
C VAL A 104 1.83 1.32 12.47
N LEU A 105 2.30 1.88 11.36
CA LEU A 105 2.42 1.17 10.08
C LEU A 105 3.67 0.30 10.03
N GLY A 106 4.71 0.66 10.80
CA GLY A 106 5.99 -0.02 10.76
C GLY A 106 7.00 0.50 11.78
N VAL A 107 8.17 -0.14 11.80
CA VAL A 107 9.32 0.24 12.62
C VAL A 107 10.57 0.26 11.74
N LEU A 108 11.27 1.38 11.77
CA LEU A 108 12.60 1.58 11.20
C LEU A 108 13.63 1.34 12.29
N GLY A 109 14.50 0.34 12.12
CA GLY A 109 15.62 0.07 13.01
C GLY A 109 16.94 0.42 12.35
N LEU A 110 17.81 1.11 13.09
CA LEU A 110 19.14 1.52 12.62
C LEU A 110 20.19 1.07 13.62
N GLN A 111 21.33 0.64 13.12
CA GLN A 111 22.47 0.22 13.92
C GLN A 111 23.68 1.13 13.69
N GLY A 112 24.42 1.42 14.76
CA GLY A 112 25.65 2.20 14.65
C GLY A 112 25.42 3.69 14.41
N VAL A 113 24.29 4.24 14.85
CA VAL A 113 24.01 5.69 14.75
C VAL A 113 24.98 6.47 15.66
N PRO A 114 25.91 7.30 15.12
CA PRO A 114 26.94 7.97 15.92
C PRO A 114 26.39 9.03 16.87
N HIS A 115 25.30 9.71 16.48
CA HIS A 115 24.66 10.76 17.28
C HIS A 115 23.13 10.55 17.39
N PRO A 116 22.67 9.59 18.23
CA PRO A 116 21.26 9.20 18.31
C PRO A 116 20.32 10.36 18.63
N GLN A 117 20.71 11.24 19.56
CA GLN A 117 19.88 12.38 19.97
C GLN A 117 19.64 13.39 18.83
N GLN A 118 20.64 13.59 17.97
CA GLN A 118 20.54 14.51 16.84
C GLN A 118 19.77 13.86 15.68
N ALA A 119 20.06 12.58 15.40
CA ALA A 119 19.37 11.79 14.40
C ALA A 119 17.87 11.63 14.72
N ARG A 120 17.50 11.54 16.01
CA ARG A 120 16.11 11.35 16.47
C ARG A 120 15.13 12.31 15.80
N ARG A 121 15.47 13.61 15.70
CA ARG A 121 14.57 14.61 15.11
C ARG A 121 14.40 14.41 13.61
N VAL A 122 15.51 14.16 12.89
CA VAL A 122 15.51 13.95 11.44
C VAL A 122 14.79 12.66 11.08
N LEU A 123 15.09 11.58 11.80
CA LEU A 123 14.47 10.28 11.59
C LEU A 123 12.99 10.26 11.94
N ALA A 124 12.56 10.93 13.02
CA ALA A 124 11.14 11.04 13.35
C ALA A 124 10.37 11.80 12.25
N TYR A 125 10.97 12.86 11.69
CA TYR A 125 10.37 13.58 10.56
C TYR A 125 10.27 12.69 9.31
N LEU A 126 11.37 11.99 8.97
CA LEU A 126 11.42 11.07 7.85
C LEU A 126 10.39 9.95 7.99
N ALA A 127 10.28 9.34 9.18
CA ALA A 127 9.34 8.27 9.48
C ALA A 127 7.89 8.74 9.36
N ASN A 128 7.57 9.96 9.82
CA ASN A 128 6.25 10.55 9.66
C ASN A 128 5.91 10.79 8.17
N GLN A 129 6.85 11.32 7.38
CA GLN A 129 6.66 11.51 5.94
C GLN A 129 6.45 10.18 5.22
N ALA A 130 7.26 9.17 5.55
CA ALA A 130 7.12 7.82 5.03
C ALA A 130 5.77 7.19 5.38
N ALA A 131 5.30 7.39 6.61
CA ALA A 131 4.03 6.85 7.08
C ALA A 131 2.81 7.39 6.31
N VAL A 132 2.74 8.71 6.09
CA VAL A 132 1.67 9.32 5.28
C VAL A 132 1.61 8.72 3.87
N PHE A 133 2.77 8.47 3.28
CA PHE A 133 2.84 7.92 1.93
C PHE A 133 2.51 6.41 1.89
N LEU A 134 2.98 5.65 2.88
CA LEU A 134 2.63 4.23 3.04
C LEU A 134 1.12 4.04 3.23
N GLU A 135 0.49 4.86 4.07
CA GLU A 135 -0.96 4.85 4.28
C GLU A 135 -1.71 5.09 2.96
N ASN A 136 -1.32 6.11 2.20
CA ASN A 136 -1.92 6.41 0.90
C ASN A 136 -1.76 5.27 -0.11
N ARG A 137 -0.61 4.61 -0.15
CA ARG A 137 -0.36 3.51 -1.10
C ARG A 137 -1.07 2.22 -0.71
N ILE A 138 -1.08 1.85 0.58
CA ILE A 138 -1.82 0.69 1.08
C ILE A 138 -3.30 0.83 0.73
N LEU A 139 -3.90 2.01 0.93
CA LEU A 139 -5.30 2.29 0.60
C LEU A 139 -5.56 2.25 -0.92
N THR A 140 -4.62 2.76 -1.74
CA THR A 140 -4.79 2.78 -3.20
C THR A 140 -4.78 1.37 -3.78
N THR A 141 -3.85 0.50 -3.38
CA THR A 141 -3.79 -0.90 -3.83
C THR A 141 -5.02 -1.69 -3.40
N GLN A 142 -5.53 -1.44 -2.20
CA GLN A 142 -6.78 -2.06 -1.74
C GLN A 142 -7.99 -1.60 -2.56
N LEU A 143 -8.09 -0.30 -2.87
CA LEU A 143 -9.16 0.24 -3.68
C LEU A 143 -9.12 -0.31 -5.12
N GLU A 144 -7.93 -0.39 -5.72
CA GLU A 144 -7.75 -0.99 -7.06
C GLU A 144 -8.15 -2.47 -7.09
N SER A 145 -7.78 -3.23 -6.07
CA SER A 145 -8.18 -4.64 -5.92
C SER A 145 -9.70 -4.78 -5.81
N GLN A 146 -10.35 -3.94 -5.01
CA GLN A 146 -11.81 -3.93 -4.86
C GLN A 146 -12.53 -3.54 -6.16
N VAL A 147 -12.04 -2.53 -6.87
CA VAL A 147 -12.60 -2.09 -8.16
C VAL A 147 -12.46 -3.21 -9.19
N SER A 148 -11.29 -3.86 -9.27
CA SER A 148 -11.04 -4.98 -10.18
C SER A 148 -11.98 -6.16 -9.88
N ALA A 149 -12.10 -6.55 -8.61
CA ALA A 149 -12.99 -7.63 -8.18
C ALA A 149 -14.45 -7.32 -8.53
N ARG A 150 -14.92 -6.09 -8.26
CA ARG A 150 -16.30 -5.70 -8.56
C ARG A 150 -16.57 -5.62 -10.07
N THR A 151 -15.58 -5.18 -10.84
CA THR A 151 -15.68 -5.15 -12.31
C THR A 151 -15.77 -6.57 -12.87
N ALA A 152 -14.97 -7.50 -12.36
CA ALA A 152 -15.03 -8.91 -12.75
C ALA A 152 -16.40 -9.54 -12.41
N GLU A 153 -16.95 -9.24 -11.24
CA GLU A 153 -18.27 -9.71 -10.82
C GLU A 153 -19.40 -9.16 -11.69
N LEU A 154 -19.34 -7.86 -12.03
CA LEU A 154 -20.29 -7.22 -12.95
C LEU A 154 -20.25 -7.87 -14.34
N LEU A 155 -19.06 -8.09 -14.90
CA LEU A 155 -18.89 -8.73 -16.20
C LEU A 155 -19.40 -10.18 -16.18
N ALA A 156 -19.14 -10.93 -15.10
CA ALA A 156 -19.65 -12.29 -14.93
C ALA A 156 -21.19 -12.32 -14.84
N SER A 157 -21.78 -11.37 -14.10
CA SER A 157 -23.23 -11.22 -13.98
C SER A 157 -23.88 -10.84 -15.31
N GLU A 158 -23.29 -9.89 -16.05
CA GLU A 158 -23.76 -9.50 -17.38
C GLU A 158 -23.70 -10.66 -18.37
N ALA A 159 -22.59 -11.41 -18.38
CA ALA A 159 -22.44 -12.59 -19.22
C ALA A 159 -23.50 -13.65 -18.89
N ARG A 160 -23.78 -13.88 -17.61
CA ARG A 160 -24.82 -14.81 -17.13
C ARG A 160 -26.22 -14.36 -17.55
N TYR A 161 -26.53 -13.08 -17.38
CA TYR A 161 -27.81 -12.49 -17.81
C TYR A 161 -28.01 -12.61 -19.33
N ARG A 162 -26.97 -12.28 -20.12
CA ARG A 162 -27.01 -12.44 -21.59
C ARG A 162 -27.16 -13.90 -22.02
N ALA A 163 -26.54 -14.84 -21.32
CA ALA A 163 -26.70 -16.27 -21.58
C ALA A 163 -28.13 -16.72 -21.31
N LEU A 164 -28.70 -16.36 -20.15
CA LEU A 164 -30.08 -16.68 -19.78
C LEU A 164 -31.11 -16.13 -20.78
N LEU A 165 -30.95 -14.86 -21.21
CA LEU A 165 -31.81 -14.28 -22.23
C LEU A 165 -31.70 -14.97 -23.61
N LYS A 166 -30.54 -15.54 -23.95
CA LYS A 166 -30.36 -16.26 -25.21
C LYS A 166 -30.92 -17.68 -25.16
N THR A 167 -30.79 -18.37 -24.03
CA THR A 167 -31.21 -19.77 -23.89
C THR A 167 -32.62 -19.93 -23.34
N SER A 168 -33.28 -18.85 -22.93
CA SER A 168 -34.65 -18.91 -22.40
C SER A 168 -35.62 -19.44 -23.47
N PRO A 169 -36.37 -20.51 -23.18
CA PRO A 169 -37.44 -21.00 -24.04
C PRO A 169 -38.64 -20.04 -24.08
N ASP A 170 -38.74 -19.13 -23.11
CA ASP A 170 -39.79 -18.12 -23.03
C ASP A 170 -39.37 -16.82 -23.73
N GLY A 171 -40.32 -16.20 -24.43
CA GLY A 171 -40.17 -14.85 -24.98
C GLY A 171 -40.16 -13.83 -23.84
N ILE A 172 -39.04 -13.11 -23.68
CA ILE A 172 -38.89 -12.05 -22.67
C ILE A 172 -38.85 -10.71 -23.39
N LEU A 173 -39.74 -9.80 -22.97
CA LEU A 173 -39.77 -8.40 -23.36
C LEU A 173 -39.63 -7.55 -22.10
N VAL A 174 -38.76 -6.54 -22.14
CA VAL A 174 -38.66 -5.52 -21.10
C VAL A 174 -39.08 -4.21 -21.73
N THR A 175 -40.01 -3.51 -21.08
CA THR A 175 -40.48 -2.19 -21.48
C THR A 175 -40.06 -1.13 -20.48
N ASP A 176 -39.88 0.10 -20.94
CA ASP A 176 -39.79 1.26 -20.06
C ASP A 176 -41.16 1.70 -19.53
N ILE A 177 -41.20 2.81 -18.79
CA ILE A 177 -42.43 3.39 -18.25
C ILE A 177 -43.39 3.94 -19.31
N HIS A 178 -42.94 4.06 -20.56
CA HIS A 178 -43.69 4.56 -21.71
C HIS A 178 -44.06 3.42 -22.68
N GLU A 179 -44.00 2.18 -22.21
CA GLU A 179 -44.34 0.96 -22.95
C GLU A 179 -43.43 0.68 -24.17
N GLN A 180 -42.27 1.35 -24.27
CA GLN A 180 -41.31 1.08 -25.34
C GLN A 180 -40.47 -0.15 -25.01
N ILE A 181 -40.33 -1.08 -25.96
CA ILE A 181 -39.50 -2.29 -25.79
C ILE A 181 -38.03 -1.86 -25.73
N VAL A 182 -37.43 -1.96 -24.55
CA VAL A 182 -36.01 -1.68 -24.32
C VAL A 182 -35.13 -2.94 -24.41
N LEU A 183 -35.74 -4.13 -24.29
CA LEU A 183 -35.05 -5.41 -24.48
C LEU A 183 -35.99 -6.49 -24.98
N ALA A 184 -35.53 -7.30 -25.94
CA ALA A 184 -36.22 -8.49 -26.42
C ALA A 184 -35.27 -9.70 -26.47
N SER A 185 -35.66 -10.83 -25.87
CA SER A 185 -34.92 -12.09 -25.99
C SER A 185 -34.94 -12.62 -27.43
N GLN A 186 -34.01 -13.53 -27.76
CA GLN A 186 -33.97 -14.10 -29.12
C GLN A 186 -35.24 -14.93 -29.42
N THR A 187 -35.83 -15.53 -28.41
CA THR A 187 -37.09 -16.27 -28.51
C THR A 187 -38.26 -15.32 -28.73
N ALA A 188 -38.33 -14.19 -28.02
CA ALA A 188 -39.33 -13.15 -28.25
C ALA A 188 -39.25 -12.60 -29.68
N ALA A 189 -38.05 -12.22 -30.13
CA ALA A 189 -37.86 -11.72 -31.49
C ALA A 189 -38.33 -12.70 -32.58
N ARG A 190 -38.09 -14.01 -32.37
CA ARG A 190 -38.59 -15.07 -33.27
C ARG A 190 -40.11 -15.21 -33.23
N LEU A 191 -40.71 -15.22 -32.04
CA LEU A 191 -42.16 -15.36 -31.85
C LEU A 191 -42.95 -14.19 -32.46
N PHE A 192 -42.42 -12.97 -32.37
CA PHE A 192 -43.06 -11.76 -32.90
C PHE A 192 -42.65 -11.42 -34.35
N GLY A 193 -41.83 -12.26 -35.01
CA GLY A 193 -41.48 -12.11 -36.43
C GLY A 193 -40.51 -10.96 -36.76
N PHE A 194 -39.81 -10.41 -35.76
CA PHE A 194 -38.86 -9.31 -35.96
C PHE A 194 -37.44 -9.84 -36.24
N ALA A 195 -36.91 -9.58 -37.44
CA ALA A 195 -35.49 -9.73 -37.71
C ALA A 195 -34.72 -8.60 -37.01
N ARG A 196 -33.69 -8.91 -36.22
CA ARG A 196 -32.82 -7.89 -35.58
C ARG A 196 -32.38 -6.87 -36.63
N GLN A 197 -32.86 -5.62 -36.54
CA GLN A 197 -32.16 -4.51 -37.18
C GLN A 197 -30.87 -4.28 -36.38
N ARG A 198 -29.74 -4.56 -37.03
CA ARG A 198 -28.42 -4.18 -36.53
C ARG A 198 -28.28 -2.66 -36.64
N THR A 199 -27.94 -2.00 -35.55
CA THR A 199 -27.34 -0.66 -35.55
C THR A 199 -26.03 -0.75 -34.81
#